data_AF-A0A7L5Y5D0-F1
#
_entry.id   AF-A0A7L5Y5D0-F1
#
_cell.length_a   1.000
_cell.length_b   1.000
_cell.length_c   1.000
_cell.angle_alpha   90.00
_cell.angle_beta   90.00
_cell.angle_gamma   90.00
#
_symmetry.space_group_name_H-M   'P 1'
#
loop_
_entity.id
_entity.type
_entity.pdbx_description
1 polymer ?
#
loop_
_entity_poly.entity_id
_entity_poly.type
_entity_poly.pdbx_seq_one_letter_code
_entity_poly.pdbx_strand_id
1 'polypeptide(L)'
;MNTAAATLSLPRRALLGTLAATALALGAAVPLAHAQDELVVVEPMRVTTYLNGGIGADEEQMMRKAAKDWPLRMIFSEKKDNEFVADVRLLVTNAKGAPVLMLHGAGPMTYAMLPAGKYRISASHKGQTETREVTLDGKTGRDVYFHWTGKAK
;
A
#
# COMPACT_ATOMS: atom_id res chain seq x y z
N MET A 1 11.87 -75.19 -11.95
CA MET A 1 11.86 -75.53 -13.38
C MET A 1 12.92 -74.67 -14.03
N ASN A 2 13.95 -75.36 -14.51
CA ASN A 2 15.30 -74.87 -14.73
C ASN A 2 15.55 -74.87 -16.23
N THR A 3 15.96 -73.75 -16.82
CA THR A 3 16.58 -73.76 -18.15
C THR A 3 17.54 -72.58 -18.17
N ALA A 4 18.77 -72.90 -17.78
CA ALA A 4 19.88 -71.97 -17.69
C ALA A 4 20.51 -71.73 -19.05
N ALA A 5 20.97 -70.49 -19.19
CA ALA A 5 21.82 -69.95 -20.23
C ALA A 5 23.09 -70.77 -20.50
N ALA A 6 23.70 -70.58 -21.68
CA ALA A 6 25.02 -69.96 -21.81
C ALA A 6 25.56 -69.98 -23.25
N THR A 7 25.79 -68.77 -23.77
CA THR A 7 27.07 -68.24 -24.28
C THR A 7 27.85 -69.00 -25.38
N LEU A 8 28.14 -68.31 -26.50
CA LEU A 8 29.31 -68.60 -27.34
C LEU A 8 29.87 -67.35 -28.08
N SER A 9 31.19 -67.12 -27.89
CA SER A 9 32.27 -66.60 -28.78
C SER A 9 32.04 -65.40 -29.74
N LEU A 10 32.72 -64.23 -29.64
CA LEU A 10 34.13 -63.85 -30.00
C LEU A 10 34.43 -63.80 -31.53
N PRO A 11 35.44 -63.05 -32.09
CA PRO A 11 36.29 -61.95 -31.60
C PRO A 11 36.58 -60.78 -32.62
N ARG A 12 37.40 -59.82 -32.15
CA ARG A 12 38.09 -58.63 -32.73
C ARG A 12 38.54 -58.65 -34.22
N ARG A 13 38.51 -57.46 -34.85
CA ARG A 13 39.44 -56.87 -35.86
C ARG A 13 38.88 -55.52 -36.36
N ALA A 14 39.59 -54.58 -37.01
CA ALA A 14 40.77 -53.77 -36.70
C ALA A 14 40.74 -52.56 -37.69
N LEU A 15 41.46 -51.48 -37.32
CA LEU A 15 42.11 -50.48 -38.19
C LEU A 15 41.37 -49.26 -38.78
N LEU A 16 42.15 -48.18 -38.74
CA LEU A 16 41.92 -46.76 -39.01
C LEU A 16 41.69 -46.42 -40.50
N GLY A 17 40.99 -45.32 -40.74
CA GLY A 17 41.08 -44.50 -41.96
C GLY A 17 40.90 -43.01 -41.62
N THR A 18 41.82 -42.18 -42.08
CA THR A 18 42.04 -40.76 -41.72
C THR A 18 41.44 -39.75 -42.71
N LEU A 19 41.11 -38.57 -42.18
CA LEU A 19 41.01 -37.21 -42.80
C LEU A 19 40.09 -36.94 -44.01
N ALA A 20 39.08 -36.07 -43.83
CA ALA A 20 39.16 -34.62 -44.14
C ALA A 20 37.77 -33.97 -44.45
N ALA A 21 37.70 -32.66 -44.16
CA ALA A 21 36.85 -31.62 -44.76
C ALA A 21 35.40 -31.41 -44.25
N THR A 22 35.30 -30.53 -43.25
CA THR A 22 34.45 -29.31 -43.19
C THR A 22 33.07 -29.30 -43.88
N ALA A 23 32.02 -29.15 -43.06
CA ALA A 23 30.85 -28.35 -43.40
C ALA A 23 30.37 -27.59 -42.13
N LEU A 24 30.41 -26.26 -42.20
CA LEU A 24 29.84 -25.34 -41.21
C LEU A 24 28.33 -25.59 -41.10
N ALA A 25 27.84 -25.81 -39.87
CA ALA A 25 26.46 -25.49 -39.53
C ALA A 25 26.49 -24.56 -38.31
N LEU A 26 26.40 -23.25 -38.58
CA LEU A 26 26.10 -22.22 -37.59
C LEU A 26 24.67 -22.48 -37.06
N GLY A 27 24.56 -23.24 -35.97
CA GLY A 27 23.35 -23.25 -35.16
C GLY A 27 23.34 -22.02 -34.27
N ALA A 28 22.80 -20.91 -34.76
CA ALA A 28 22.55 -19.74 -33.92
C ALA A 28 21.53 -20.12 -32.84
N ALA A 29 22.00 -20.30 -31.61
CA ALA A 29 21.14 -20.36 -30.44
C ALA A 29 20.53 -18.96 -30.26
N VAL A 30 19.31 -18.76 -30.75
CA VAL A 30 18.54 -17.56 -30.45
C VAL A 30 18.20 -17.56 -28.96
N PRO A 31 18.69 -16.60 -28.16
CA PRO A 31 18.16 -16.45 -26.82
C PRO A 31 16.72 -16.00 -26.98
N LEU A 32 15.77 -16.82 -26.52
CA LEU A 32 14.39 -16.39 -26.29
C LEU A 32 14.44 -15.35 -25.17
N ALA A 33 14.63 -14.09 -25.56
CA ALA A 33 14.43 -12.94 -24.70
C ALA A 33 12.96 -12.98 -24.27
N HIS A 34 12.73 -13.49 -23.05
CA HIS A 34 11.44 -13.35 -22.40
C HIS A 34 11.28 -11.88 -22.06
N ALA A 35 10.59 -11.14 -22.94
CA ALA A 35 9.99 -9.88 -22.57
C ALA A 35 8.98 -10.20 -21.46
N GLN A 36 9.39 -10.04 -20.21
CA GLN A 36 8.46 -10.04 -19.10
C GLN A 36 7.67 -8.75 -19.25
N ASP A 37 6.41 -8.89 -19.65
CA ASP A 37 5.46 -7.80 -19.70
C ASP A 37 5.29 -7.30 -18.26
N GLU A 38 6.00 -6.24 -17.91
CA GLU A 38 5.87 -5.57 -16.62
C GLU A 38 4.50 -4.91 -16.61
N LEU A 39 3.50 -5.66 -16.14
CA LEU A 39 2.13 -5.19 -16.00
C LEU A 39 2.11 -3.97 -15.07
N VAL A 40 1.89 -2.79 -15.64
CA VAL A 40 1.58 -1.58 -14.88
C VAL A 40 0.18 -1.76 -14.27
N VAL A 41 0.12 -2.21 -13.01
CA VAL A 41 -1.13 -2.33 -12.27
C VAL A 41 -1.58 -0.94 -11.83
N VAL A 42 -2.57 -0.39 -12.54
CA VAL A 42 -3.25 0.83 -12.11
C VAL A 42 -4.37 0.42 -11.15
N GLU A 43 -4.10 0.47 -9.85
CA GLU A 43 -5.15 0.29 -8.84
C GLU A 43 -5.98 1.59 -8.70
N PRO A 44 -7.32 1.52 -8.81
CA PRO A 44 -8.15 2.70 -8.63
C PRO A 44 -8.07 3.18 -7.17
N MET A 45 -7.47 4.35 -6.95
CA MET A 45 -7.41 4.97 -5.64
C MET A 45 -8.84 5.40 -5.24
N ARG A 46 -9.37 4.82 -4.16
CA ARG A 46 -10.68 5.22 -3.65
C ARG A 46 -10.57 6.59 -3.01
N VAL A 47 -11.03 7.62 -3.71
CA VAL A 47 -11.13 8.98 -3.19
C VAL A 47 -12.28 9.01 -2.18
N THR A 48 -11.94 9.17 -0.90
CA THR A 48 -12.92 9.36 0.16
C THR A 48 -13.43 10.80 0.13
N THR A 49 -14.75 11.01 0.16
CA THR A 49 -15.34 12.33 0.36
C THR A 49 -14.96 12.87 1.74
N TYR A 50 -14.45 14.09 1.81
CA TYR A 50 -14.02 14.72 3.06
C TYR A 50 -14.42 16.20 3.11
N LEU A 51 -14.47 16.74 4.33
CA LEU A 51 -14.60 18.16 4.62
C LEU A 51 -13.40 18.59 5.48
N ASN A 52 -12.74 19.70 5.15
CA ASN A 52 -11.56 20.19 5.86
C ASN A 52 -11.66 21.69 6.05
N GLY A 53 -11.41 22.18 7.27
CA GLY A 53 -11.42 23.62 7.58
C GLY A 53 -11.61 23.89 9.07
N GLY A 54 -12.27 25.00 9.39
CA GLY A 54 -12.53 25.41 10.77
C GLY A 54 -11.45 26.32 11.33
N ILE A 55 -10.76 27.07 10.46
CA ILE A 55 -9.79 28.10 10.88
C ILE A 55 -10.55 29.34 11.35
N GLY A 56 -11.62 29.71 10.64
CA GLY A 56 -12.51 30.80 11.02
C GLY A 56 -13.68 30.33 11.88
N ALA A 57 -14.22 31.22 12.72
CA ALA A 57 -15.36 30.92 13.59
C ALA A 57 -16.62 30.48 12.80
N ASP A 58 -16.86 31.10 11.64
CA ASP A 58 -17.99 30.73 10.77
C ASP A 58 -17.82 29.34 10.17
N GLU A 59 -16.61 29.02 9.68
CA GLU A 59 -16.28 27.69 9.18
C GLU A 59 -16.41 26.64 10.27
N GLU A 60 -15.88 26.93 11.46
CA GLU A 60 -15.98 26.04 12.61
C GLU A 60 -17.45 25.76 12.94
N GLN A 61 -18.29 26.80 12.97
CA GLN A 61 -19.72 26.65 13.22
C GLN A 61 -20.40 25.80 12.14
N MET A 62 -20.07 26.03 10.87
CA MET A 62 -20.61 25.24 9.76
C MET A 62 -20.18 23.78 9.83
N MET A 63 -18.92 23.52 10.17
CA MET A 63 -18.42 22.17 10.40
C MET A 63 -19.15 21.51 11.57
N ARG A 64 -19.27 22.18 12.72
CA ARG A 64 -20.02 21.65 13.87
C ARG A 64 -21.48 21.33 13.53
N LYS A 65 -22.13 22.13 12.68
CA LYS A 65 -23.50 21.84 12.18
C LYS A 65 -23.55 20.61 11.27
N ALA A 66 -22.54 20.43 10.41
CA ALA A 66 -22.46 19.29 9.52
C ALA A 66 -22.09 17.98 10.26
N ALA A 67 -21.40 18.07 11.41
CA ALA A 67 -20.78 16.95 12.13
C ALA A 67 -21.63 15.68 12.30
N LYS A 68 -22.95 15.83 12.49
CA LYS A 68 -23.88 14.71 12.65
C LYS A 68 -23.92 13.76 11.44
N ASP A 69 -23.64 14.27 10.25
CA ASP A 69 -23.73 13.53 8.99
C ASP A 69 -22.39 12.88 8.61
N TRP A 70 -21.34 13.06 9.42
CA TRP A 70 -19.99 12.56 9.15
C TRP A 70 -19.59 11.42 10.09
N PRO A 71 -19.33 10.21 9.56
CA PRO A 71 -18.95 9.05 10.36
C PRO A 71 -17.63 9.19 11.10
N LEU A 72 -16.65 9.88 10.52
CA LEU A 72 -15.36 10.16 11.16
C LEU A 72 -15.12 11.66 11.21
N ARG A 73 -14.79 12.16 12.39
CA ARG A 73 -14.44 13.55 12.64
C ARG A 73 -13.12 13.62 13.37
N MET A 74 -12.17 14.37 12.83
CA MET A 74 -10.83 14.54 13.36
C MET A 74 -10.65 16.00 13.76
N ILE A 75 -10.16 16.21 14.97
CA ILE A 75 -9.95 17.53 15.57
C ILE A 75 -8.50 17.62 15.99
N PHE A 76 -7.83 18.71 15.60
CA PHE A 76 -6.40 18.90 15.74
C PHE A 76 -6.11 20.12 16.59
N SER A 77 -5.35 19.93 17.68
CA SER A 77 -4.92 21.04 18.53
C SER A 77 -3.52 20.86 19.11
N GLU A 78 -2.88 21.98 19.44
CA GLU A 78 -1.78 22.07 20.37
C GLU A 78 -2.29 22.24 21.79
N LYS A 79 -1.63 21.53 22.71
CA LYS A 79 -2.07 21.31 24.08
C LYS A 79 -3.49 20.70 24.06
N LYS A 80 -3.98 20.24 25.21
CA LYS A 80 -5.31 19.62 25.24
C LYS A 80 -6.38 20.69 24.95
N ASP A 81 -6.95 20.65 23.75
CA ASP A 81 -8.09 21.45 23.29
C ASP A 81 -7.96 22.98 23.39
N ASN A 82 -6.74 23.51 23.50
CA ASN A 82 -6.55 24.93 23.77
C ASN A 82 -6.23 25.75 22.52
N GLU A 83 -5.48 25.17 21.58
CA GLU A 83 -5.00 25.90 20.40
C GLU A 83 -5.22 25.04 19.15
N PHE A 84 -6.25 25.33 18.37
CA PHE A 84 -6.53 24.60 17.13
C PHE A 84 -5.41 24.78 16.11
N VAL A 85 -5.01 23.69 15.43
CA VAL A 85 -3.89 23.72 14.47
C VAL A 85 -4.29 23.22 13.09
N ALA A 86 -3.69 23.83 12.07
CA ALA A 86 -3.77 23.41 10.68
C ALA A 86 -2.43 22.82 10.22
N ASP A 87 -2.23 22.69 8.90
CA ASP A 87 -1.00 22.15 8.29
C ASP A 87 -0.60 20.75 8.82
N VAL A 88 -1.60 19.95 9.17
CA VAL A 88 -1.40 18.58 9.63
C VAL A 88 -1.26 17.65 8.42
N ARG A 89 -0.15 16.89 8.37
CA ARG A 89 -0.03 15.77 7.43
C ARG A 89 -0.85 14.60 7.94
N LEU A 90 -1.96 14.32 7.27
CA LEU A 90 -2.92 13.30 7.64
C LEU A 90 -2.85 12.12 6.68
N LEU A 91 -2.82 10.91 7.24
CA LEU A 91 -2.99 9.65 6.53
C LEU A 91 -3.99 8.78 7.28
N VAL A 92 -5.03 8.33 6.58
CA VAL A 92 -5.99 7.33 7.06
C VAL A 92 -5.85 6.08 6.21
N THR A 93 -5.63 4.95 6.85
CA THR A 93 -5.55 3.63 6.20
C THR A 93 -6.66 2.72 6.72
N ASN A 94 -7.19 1.86 5.86
CA ASN A 94 -8.12 0.81 6.27
C ASN A 94 -7.41 -0.34 7.01
N ALA A 95 -8.16 -1.34 7.46
CA ALA A 95 -7.64 -2.52 8.15
C ALA A 95 -6.60 -3.33 7.37
N LYS A 96 -6.57 -3.21 6.02
CA LYS A 96 -5.59 -3.87 5.14
C LYS A 96 -4.33 -3.02 4.94
N GLY A 97 -4.25 -1.84 5.56
CA GLY A 97 -3.15 -0.89 5.39
C GLY A 97 -3.25 -0.02 4.13
N ALA A 98 -4.31 -0.17 3.32
CA ALA A 98 -4.45 0.64 2.11
C ALA A 98 -4.88 2.07 2.47
N PRO A 99 -4.26 3.12 1.87
CA PRO A 99 -4.63 4.50 2.11
C PRO A 99 -6.03 4.79 1.57
N VAL A 100 -6.86 5.45 2.38
CA VAL A 100 -8.22 5.86 2.03
C VAL A 100 -8.42 7.38 2.08
N LEU A 101 -7.60 8.10 2.84
CA LEU A 101 -7.55 9.56 2.85
C LEU A 101 -6.12 10.00 3.13
N MET A 102 -5.64 10.97 2.36
CA MET A 102 -4.33 11.60 2.56
C MET A 102 -4.44 13.09 2.32
N LEU A 103 -3.99 13.91 3.26
CA LEU A 103 -3.98 15.37 3.16
C LEU A 103 -2.66 15.90 3.69
N HIS A 104 -2.05 16.86 2.99
CA HIS A 104 -0.81 17.49 3.43
C HIS A 104 -1.02 18.70 4.36
N GLY A 105 -2.23 19.28 4.35
CA GLY A 105 -2.60 20.44 5.16
C GLY A 105 -4.00 20.31 5.74
N ALA A 106 -4.17 19.30 6.61
CA ALA A 106 -5.42 19.09 7.32
C ALA A 106 -5.57 20.04 8.52
N GLY A 107 -6.82 20.30 8.89
CA GLY A 107 -7.22 20.93 10.14
C GLY A 107 -7.77 22.36 10.01
N PRO A 108 -8.21 22.95 11.14
CA PRO A 108 -8.36 22.36 12.49
C PRO A 108 -9.35 21.22 12.67
N MET A 109 -10.31 21.11 11.77
CA MET A 109 -11.30 20.06 11.75
C MET A 109 -11.28 19.38 10.37
N THR A 110 -11.24 18.06 10.35
CA THR A 110 -11.34 17.27 9.11
C THR A 110 -12.31 16.12 9.31
N TYR A 111 -13.33 16.05 8.48
CA TYR A 111 -14.34 15.00 8.53
C TYR A 111 -14.26 14.12 7.29
N ALA A 112 -14.52 12.82 7.43
CA ALA A 112 -14.40 11.86 6.35
C ALA A 112 -15.62 10.93 6.28
N MET A 113 -16.12 10.74 5.06
CA MET A 113 -17.21 9.82 4.76
C MET A 113 -16.64 8.42 4.54
N LEU A 114 -16.49 7.67 5.62
CA LEU A 114 -15.94 6.32 5.58
C LEU A 114 -17.00 5.28 5.96
N PRO A 115 -17.06 4.13 5.26
CA PRO A 115 -17.97 3.05 5.62
C PRO A 115 -17.58 2.44 6.97
N ALA A 116 -18.50 1.67 7.56
CA ALA A 116 -18.22 0.89 8.77
C ALA A 116 -16.97 0.01 8.58
N GLY A 117 -16.10 -0.01 9.58
CA GLY A 117 -14.81 -0.68 9.47
C GLY A 117 -13.78 -0.17 10.47
N LYS A 118 -12.60 -0.79 10.43
CA LYS A 118 -11.45 -0.40 11.25
C LYS A 118 -10.48 0.43 10.42
N TYR A 119 -10.00 1.50 11.03
CA TYR A 119 -9.09 2.45 10.40
C TYR A 119 -7.96 2.81 11.36
N ARG A 120 -6.81 3.13 10.78
CA ARG A 120 -5.67 3.74 11.46
C ARG A 120 -5.48 5.14 10.90
N ILE A 121 -5.39 6.11 11.79
CA ILE A 121 -5.24 7.52 11.47
C ILE A 121 -3.88 7.96 12.00
N SER A 122 -3.01 8.43 11.13
CA SER A 122 -1.72 9.02 11.47
C SER A 122 -1.74 10.49 11.11
N ALA A 123 -1.55 11.35 12.10
CA ALA A 123 -1.54 12.79 11.97
C ALA A 123 -0.17 13.33 12.42
N SER A 124 0.49 14.11 11.57
CA SER A 124 1.81 14.67 11.85
C SER A 124 1.77 16.18 11.80
N HIS A 125 2.18 16.83 12.88
CA HIS A 125 2.27 18.28 13.01
C HIS A 125 3.64 18.64 13.61
N LYS A 126 4.36 19.60 13.00
CA LYS A 126 5.70 20.04 13.44
C LYS A 126 6.68 18.88 13.75
N GLY A 127 6.65 17.84 12.92
CA GLY A 127 7.51 16.66 13.07
C GLY A 127 7.07 15.65 14.13
N GLN A 128 6.02 15.92 14.91
CA GLN A 128 5.44 14.98 15.86
C GLN A 128 4.27 14.23 15.21
N THR A 129 4.37 12.91 15.17
CA THR A 129 3.32 12.04 14.60
C THR A 129 2.57 11.33 15.71
N GLU A 130 1.26 11.51 15.71
CA GLU A 130 0.32 10.80 16.58
C GLU A 130 -0.49 9.81 15.74
N THR A 131 -0.73 8.62 16.28
CA THR A 131 -1.52 7.58 15.62
C THR A 131 -2.68 7.13 16.51
N ARG A 132 -3.85 6.96 15.91
CA ARG A 132 -5.07 6.48 16.56
C ARG A 132 -5.71 5.38 15.73
N GLU A 133 -6.22 4.35 16.40
CA GLU A 133 -7.08 3.35 15.77
C GLU A 133 -8.53 3.65 16.10
N VAL A 134 -9.40 3.52 15.10
CA VAL A 134 -10.82 3.79 15.24
C VAL A 134 -11.63 2.70 14.56
N THR A 135 -12.74 2.32 15.18
CA THR A 135 -13.76 1.47 14.57
C THR A 135 -15.01 2.30 14.34
N LEU A 136 -15.48 2.35 13.11
CA LEU A 136 -16.75 2.96 12.73
C LEU A 136 -17.81 1.85 12.66
N ASP A 137 -18.91 2.02 13.40
CA ASP A 137 -20.01 1.06 13.45
C ASP A 137 -21.06 1.28 12.34
N GLY A 138 -20.93 2.37 11.58
CA GLY A 138 -21.88 2.79 10.54
C GLY A 138 -23.17 3.42 11.07
N LYS A 139 -23.27 3.65 12.38
CA LYS A 139 -24.46 4.19 13.06
C LYS A 139 -24.17 5.51 13.75
N THR A 140 -23.04 5.60 14.44
CA THR A 140 -22.66 6.77 15.23
C THR A 140 -21.38 7.36 14.68
N GLY A 141 -21.38 8.66 14.42
CA GLY A 141 -20.16 9.35 14.02
C GLY A 141 -19.17 9.46 15.18
N ARG A 142 -17.88 9.30 14.90
CA ARG A 142 -16.80 9.22 15.89
C ARG A 142 -15.88 10.42 15.82
N ASP A 143 -15.68 11.07 16.97
CA ASP A 143 -14.64 12.09 17.15
C ASP A 143 -13.31 11.44 17.53
N VAL A 144 -12.24 11.90 16.88
CA VAL A 144 -10.85 11.52 17.15
C VAL A 144 -10.05 12.80 17.34
N TYR A 145 -9.50 12.96 18.54
CA TYR A 145 -8.74 14.14 18.91
C TYR A 145 -7.23 13.87 18.87
N PHE A 146 -6.49 14.82 18.32
CA PHE A 146 -5.05 14.84 18.29
C PHE A 146 -4.54 16.08 19.01
N HIS A 147 -3.67 15.86 20.00
CA HIS A 147 -3.09 16.92 20.82
C HIS A 147 -1.58 16.83 20.79
N TRP A 148 -0.91 17.85 20.27
CA TRP A 148 0.55 17.94 20.30
C TRP A 148 1.03 18.89 21.39
N THR A 149 2.26 18.71 21.85
CA THR A 149 2.83 19.53 22.93
C THR A 149 3.40 20.88 22.45
N GLY A 150 3.30 21.20 21.16
CA GLY A 150 3.72 22.47 20.54
C GLY A 150 5.24 22.68 20.43
N LYS A 151 6.06 21.82 21.06
CA LYS A 151 7.52 21.84 20.93
C LYS A 151 8.00 20.70 20.05
N ALA A 152 8.59 21.03 18.90
CA ALA A 152 9.39 20.06 18.17
C ALA A 152 10.59 19.66 19.04
N LYS A 153 10.97 18.38 19.00
CA LYS A 153 12.18 17.89 19.68
C LYS A 153 13.41 18.11 18.80
#